data_AF-A0AAQ5BHA6-F1
#
_entry.id   AF-A0AAQ5BHA6-F1
#
_cell.length_a   1.000
_cell.length_b   1.000
_cell.length_c   1.000
_cell.angle_alpha   90.00
_cell.angle_beta   90.00
_cell.angle_gamma   90.00
#
_symmetry.space_group_name_H-M   'P 1'
#
loop_
_entity.id
_entity.type
_entity.pdbx_description
1 polymer ?
#
loop_
_entity_poly.entity_id
_entity_poly.type
_entity_poly.pdbx_seq_one_letter_code
_entity_poly.pdbx_strand_id
1 'polypeptide(L)'
;MAAHLSYGRVNLNVLREAVRRELREFLDKCAGSKAIVWDEYLTGPFGLIAQYSLLKEHEVEKMFTLKGNRLPAADVKNIIFFVRPRLELMDIIAENVLSEDRRGPTRDFHILFVPRRSLLCEQRLKDLGVLGSFIHREEYSLDLIPFDGDLLSMESEGAFKECYLEGDQTSLYHAAKGLMTLQALYGTIPQIFGKGECARVRTGCFVVVKEGPSHPKREEEREAPYKQIQLILIIYEYCTHEFAY
;
A
#
# COMPACT_ATOMS: atom_id res chain seq x y z
N MET A 1 -8.81 17.12 -11.37
CA MET A 1 -9.06 16.94 -9.93
C MET A 1 -10.36 16.18 -9.74
N ALA A 2 -10.46 15.30 -8.75
CA ALA A 2 -11.69 14.58 -8.44
C ALA A 2 -12.52 15.38 -7.42
N ALA A 3 -13.46 16.18 -7.92
CA ALA A 3 -14.26 17.08 -7.09
C ALA A 3 -15.13 16.35 -6.05
N HIS A 4 -15.54 15.11 -6.33
CA HIS A 4 -16.34 14.30 -5.41
C HIS A 4 -15.60 14.00 -4.09
N LEU A 5 -14.27 13.87 -4.12
CA LEU A 5 -13.44 13.62 -2.93
C LEU A 5 -13.34 14.81 -1.96
N SER A 6 -13.94 15.95 -2.31
CA SER A 6 -13.88 17.19 -1.52
C SER A 6 -15.25 17.76 -1.14
N TYR A 7 -16.35 17.04 -1.39
CA TYR A 7 -17.69 17.55 -1.08
C TYR A 7 -18.04 17.47 0.42
N GLY A 8 -17.40 16.57 1.15
CA GLY A 8 -17.60 16.40 2.60
C GLY A 8 -16.78 17.37 3.47
N ARG A 9 -16.87 17.17 4.79
CA ARG A 9 -16.07 17.95 5.78
C ARG A 9 -14.58 17.61 5.74
N VAL A 10 -14.23 16.45 5.21
CA VAL A 10 -12.85 15.97 5.07
C VAL A 10 -12.50 15.99 3.58
N ASN A 11 -11.40 16.67 3.23
CA ASN A 11 -10.94 16.70 1.84
C ASN A 11 -10.01 15.52 1.57
N LEU A 12 -10.54 14.46 0.98
CA LEU A 12 -9.80 13.23 0.67
C LEU A 12 -8.83 13.37 -0.51
N ASN A 13 -8.88 14.49 -1.25
CA ASN A 13 -7.83 14.79 -2.24
C ASN A 13 -6.46 14.98 -1.59
N VAL A 14 -6.40 15.40 -0.31
CA VAL A 14 -5.13 15.54 0.41
C VAL A 14 -4.44 14.19 0.57
N LEU A 15 -5.17 13.16 1.02
CA LEU A 15 -4.68 11.79 1.09
C LEU A 15 -4.28 11.26 -0.29
N ARG A 16 -5.17 11.42 -1.29
CA ARG A 16 -4.91 10.95 -2.65
C ARG A 16 -3.67 11.59 -3.28
N GLU A 17 -3.44 12.88 -3.07
CA GLU A 17 -2.26 13.56 -3.62
C GLU A 17 -0.99 13.22 -2.84
N ALA A 18 -1.08 12.97 -1.53
CA ALA A 18 0.07 12.50 -0.74
C ALA A 18 0.59 11.15 -1.28
N VAL A 19 -0.29 10.17 -1.47
CA VAL A 19 0.11 8.86 -2.01
C VAL A 19 0.55 8.96 -3.48
N ARG A 20 -0.09 9.81 -4.30
CA ARG A 20 0.38 10.08 -5.66
C ARG A 20 1.79 10.64 -5.70
N ARG A 21 2.11 11.57 -4.80
CA ARG A 21 3.46 12.14 -4.72
C ARG A 21 4.49 11.07 -4.39
N GLU A 22 4.22 10.21 -3.41
CA GLU A 22 5.10 9.08 -3.08
C GLU A 22 5.31 8.14 -4.28
N LEU A 23 4.25 7.87 -5.05
CA LEU A 23 4.34 7.06 -6.26
C LEU A 23 5.24 7.71 -7.32
N ARG A 24 5.09 9.03 -7.55
CA ARG A 24 5.93 9.78 -8.49
C ARG A 24 7.39 9.76 -8.07
N GLU A 25 7.67 10.04 -6.80
CA GLU A 25 9.02 10.00 -6.23
C GLU A 25 9.69 8.62 -6.43
N PHE A 26 8.93 7.53 -6.29
CA PHE A 26 9.44 6.19 -6.57
C PHE A 26 9.71 5.95 -8.06
N LEU A 27 8.80 6.36 -8.95
CA LEU A 27 9.00 6.22 -10.39
C LEU A 27 10.21 7.04 -10.88
N ASP A 28 10.41 8.23 -10.33
CA ASP A 28 11.53 9.12 -10.66
C ASP A 28 12.89 8.57 -10.19
N LYS A 29 12.92 7.78 -9.11
CA LYS A 29 14.14 7.02 -8.73
C LYS A 29 14.57 6.04 -9.82
N CYS A 30 13.63 5.47 -10.57
CA CYS A 30 13.88 4.46 -11.61
C CYS A 30 14.09 5.14 -12.98
N ALA A 31 15.18 5.88 -13.18
CA ALA A 31 15.38 6.71 -14.37
C ALA A 31 15.41 5.93 -15.70
N GLY A 32 14.74 6.46 -16.74
CA GLY A 32 14.62 5.87 -18.08
C GLY A 32 13.28 5.16 -18.30
N SER A 33 13.09 4.59 -19.49
CA SER A 33 11.86 3.89 -19.89
C SER A 33 11.54 2.71 -18.98
N LYS A 34 10.25 2.54 -18.65
CA LYS A 34 9.77 1.58 -17.65
C LYS A 34 8.66 0.71 -18.22
N ALA A 35 8.65 -0.56 -17.83
CA ALA A 35 7.46 -1.38 -17.85
C ALA A 35 7.06 -1.79 -16.44
N ILE A 36 5.77 -1.67 -16.13
CA ILE A 36 5.23 -2.13 -14.84
C ILE A 36 4.61 -3.52 -15.01
N VAL A 37 4.96 -4.44 -14.11
CA VAL A 37 4.37 -5.77 -14.00
C VAL A 37 3.48 -5.80 -12.76
N TRP A 38 2.18 -5.97 -12.96
CA TRP A 38 1.15 -5.84 -11.93
C TRP A 38 0.70 -7.19 -11.37
N ASP A 39 0.70 -7.33 -10.06
CA ASP A 39 -0.25 -8.23 -9.40
C ASP A 39 -1.67 -7.82 -9.82
N GLU A 40 -2.41 -8.77 -10.41
CA GLU A 40 -3.73 -8.53 -11.01
C GLU A 40 -4.69 -7.85 -10.03
N TYR A 41 -4.60 -8.23 -8.75
CA TYR A 41 -5.45 -7.68 -7.69
C TYR A 41 -5.24 -6.18 -7.46
N LEU A 42 -4.02 -5.68 -7.66
CA LEU A 42 -3.70 -4.28 -7.41
C LEU A 42 -4.23 -3.35 -8.49
N THR A 43 -4.48 -3.86 -9.71
CA THR A 43 -4.85 -3.01 -10.86
C THR A 43 -6.14 -2.22 -10.63
N GLY A 44 -7.15 -2.84 -10.01
CA GLY A 44 -8.42 -2.18 -9.67
C GLY A 44 -8.26 -1.05 -8.65
N PRO A 45 -7.79 -1.36 -7.42
CA PRO A 45 -7.57 -0.37 -6.38
C PRO A 45 -6.61 0.76 -6.80
N PHE A 46 -5.54 0.45 -7.55
CA PHE A 46 -4.64 1.48 -8.06
C PHE A 46 -5.28 2.44 -9.06
N GLY A 47 -6.29 2.00 -9.82
CA GLY A 47 -7.02 2.86 -10.75
C GLY A 47 -7.70 4.05 -10.07
N LEU A 48 -8.06 3.92 -8.79
CA LEU A 48 -8.57 5.02 -7.97
C LEU A 48 -7.47 6.01 -7.59
N ILE A 49 -6.21 5.58 -7.52
CA ILE A 49 -5.08 6.44 -7.19
C ILE A 49 -4.50 7.07 -8.45
N ALA A 50 -3.97 6.28 -9.37
CA ALA A 50 -3.23 6.75 -10.54
C ALA A 50 -3.78 6.12 -11.82
N GLN A 51 -4.09 6.98 -12.79
CA GLN A 51 -4.44 6.55 -14.14
C GLN A 51 -3.17 6.39 -14.98
N TYR A 52 -3.29 5.71 -16.12
CA TYR A 52 -2.20 5.53 -17.07
C TYR A 52 -1.56 6.85 -17.52
N SER A 53 -2.31 7.94 -17.61
CA SER A 53 -1.77 9.27 -17.94
C SER A 53 -0.66 9.70 -16.98
N LEU A 54 -0.90 9.55 -15.66
CA LEU A 54 0.11 9.85 -14.64
C LEU A 54 1.33 8.94 -14.77
N LEU A 55 1.13 7.64 -14.99
CA LEU A 55 2.25 6.71 -15.15
C LEU A 55 3.09 7.04 -16.39
N LYS A 56 2.44 7.40 -17.49
CA LYS A 56 3.09 7.76 -18.75
C LYS A 56 3.94 9.02 -18.65
N GLU A 57 3.53 10.00 -17.83
CA GLU A 57 4.33 11.21 -17.54
C GLU A 57 5.69 10.87 -16.92
N HIS A 58 5.81 9.72 -16.26
CA HIS A 58 7.04 9.21 -15.65
C HIS A 58 7.69 8.08 -16.47
N GLU A 59 7.55 8.12 -17.80
CA GLU A 59 8.20 7.19 -18.75
C GLU A 59 7.76 5.71 -18.61
N VAL A 60 6.55 5.46 -18.11
CA VAL A 60 5.94 4.12 -18.17
C VAL A 60 5.35 3.89 -19.55
N GLU A 61 5.99 3.04 -20.35
CA GLU A 61 5.63 2.78 -21.74
C GLU A 61 4.75 1.53 -21.89
N LYS A 62 4.92 0.56 -21.00
CA LYS A 62 4.24 -0.73 -21.04
C LYS A 62 3.75 -1.15 -19.66
N MET A 63 2.66 -1.90 -19.65
CA MET A 63 2.11 -2.51 -18.44
C MET A 63 1.74 -3.95 -18.76
N PHE A 64 2.11 -4.86 -17.87
CA PHE A 64 1.87 -6.29 -17.97
C PHE A 64 1.21 -6.79 -16.70
N THR A 65 0.49 -7.89 -16.81
CA THR A 65 0.04 -8.65 -15.63
C THR A 65 1.12 -9.64 -15.25
N LEU A 66 1.36 -9.79 -13.94
CA LEU A 66 2.27 -10.77 -13.38
C LEU A 66 1.77 -12.18 -13.72
N LYS A 67 2.55 -12.88 -14.53
CA LYS A 67 2.31 -14.27 -14.94
C LYS A 67 3.64 -15.00 -14.93
N GLY A 68 3.60 -16.31 -14.70
CA GLY A 68 4.79 -17.15 -14.80
C GLY A 68 5.38 -17.14 -16.20
N ASN A 69 6.58 -17.71 -16.30
CA ASN A 69 7.44 -17.75 -17.50
C ASN A 69 8.09 -16.39 -17.85
N ARG A 70 8.56 -16.26 -19.09
CA ARG A 70 9.26 -15.07 -19.58
C ARG A 70 8.32 -13.87 -19.71
N LEU A 71 8.80 -12.68 -19.31
CA LEU A 71 8.10 -11.42 -19.55
C LEU A 71 7.98 -11.12 -21.06
N PRO A 72 6.89 -10.48 -21.51
CA PRO A 72 6.78 -10.04 -22.90
C PRO A 72 7.96 -9.16 -23.31
N ALA A 73 8.36 -9.26 -24.58
CA ALA A 73 9.42 -8.41 -25.10
C ALA A 73 9.00 -6.93 -25.05
N ALA A 74 9.77 -6.12 -24.34
CA ALA A 74 9.62 -4.68 -24.24
C ALA A 74 10.99 -4.02 -24.37
N ASP A 75 11.11 -3.02 -25.22
CA ASP A 75 12.36 -2.25 -25.36
C ASP A 75 12.39 -1.15 -24.28
N VAL A 76 12.51 -1.58 -23.02
CA VAL A 76 12.55 -0.70 -21.86
C VAL A 76 13.77 -1.00 -21.01
N LYS A 77 14.29 0.03 -20.35
CA LYS A 77 15.43 -0.11 -19.44
C LYS A 77 15.04 -0.75 -18.12
N ASN A 78 13.89 -0.36 -17.56
CA ASN A 78 13.48 -0.72 -16.20
C ASN A 78 12.24 -1.62 -16.21
N ILE A 79 12.28 -2.70 -15.44
CA ILE A 79 11.12 -3.55 -15.13
C ILE A 79 10.77 -3.37 -13.65
N ILE A 80 9.55 -2.95 -13.37
CA ILE A 80 9.09 -2.65 -12.01
C ILE A 80 7.93 -3.54 -11.64
N PHE A 81 8.10 -4.39 -10.62
CA PHE A 81 7.05 -5.25 -10.10
C PHE A 81 6.24 -4.52 -9.04
N PHE A 82 4.93 -4.40 -9.24
CA PHE A 82 3.97 -3.88 -8.25
C PHE A 82 3.23 -5.09 -7.67
N VAL A 83 3.47 -5.41 -6.41
CA VAL A 83 3.07 -6.71 -5.86
C VAL A 83 2.66 -6.63 -4.39
N ARG A 84 1.66 -7.42 -4.00
CA ARG A 84 1.36 -7.67 -2.58
C ARG A 84 2.44 -8.55 -1.95
N PRO A 85 2.73 -8.41 -0.64
CA PRO A 85 3.73 -9.23 0.05
C PRO A 85 3.24 -10.67 0.31
N ARG A 86 3.05 -11.45 -0.77
CA ARG A 86 2.62 -12.87 -0.73
C ARG A 86 3.72 -13.77 -1.28
N LEU A 87 3.98 -14.88 -0.60
CA LEU A 87 5.07 -15.81 -0.94
C LEU A 87 4.92 -16.40 -2.34
N GLU A 88 3.70 -16.78 -2.73
CA GLU A 88 3.39 -17.34 -4.05
C GLU A 88 3.76 -16.41 -5.21
N LEU A 89 3.67 -15.09 -5.01
CA LEU A 89 4.03 -14.11 -6.03
C LEU A 89 5.55 -13.97 -6.17
N MET A 90 6.31 -14.25 -5.10
CA MET A 90 7.77 -14.20 -5.14
C MET A 90 8.35 -15.31 -6.03
N ASP A 91 7.71 -16.48 -6.06
CA ASP A 91 8.10 -17.58 -6.94
C ASP A 91 7.93 -17.20 -8.41
N ILE A 92 6.81 -16.56 -8.76
CA ILE A 92 6.51 -16.07 -10.12
C ILE A 92 7.50 -14.97 -10.53
N ILE A 93 7.77 -14.01 -9.63
CA ILE A 93 8.74 -12.94 -9.89
C ILE A 93 10.14 -13.51 -10.11
N ALA A 94 10.56 -14.49 -9.31
CA ALA A 94 11.85 -15.15 -9.50
C ALA A 94 11.93 -15.84 -10.86
N GLU A 95 10.86 -16.54 -11.28
CA GLU A 95 10.79 -17.15 -12.60
C GLU A 95 10.93 -16.11 -13.72
N ASN A 96 10.26 -14.96 -13.62
CA ASN A 96 10.37 -13.86 -14.59
C ASN A 96 11.81 -13.35 -14.71
N VAL A 97 12.48 -13.11 -13.58
CA VAL A 97 13.86 -12.59 -13.53
C VAL A 97 14.85 -13.61 -14.10
N LEU A 98 14.69 -14.90 -13.76
CA LEU A 98 15.59 -15.96 -14.21
C LEU A 98 15.39 -16.35 -15.69
N SER A 99 14.19 -16.15 -16.23
CA SER A 99 13.82 -16.49 -17.61
C SER A 99 14.25 -15.44 -18.64
N GLU A 100 14.87 -14.36 -18.19
CA GLU A 100 15.24 -13.23 -19.04
C GLU A 100 16.36 -13.60 -20.01
N ASP A 101 16.22 -13.13 -21.25
CA ASP A 101 17.13 -13.50 -22.33
C ASP A 101 18.48 -12.79 -22.19
N ARG A 102 19.53 -13.56 -21.89
CA ARG A 102 20.90 -13.05 -21.80
C ARG A 102 21.43 -12.48 -23.13
N ARG A 103 20.75 -12.72 -24.25
CA ARG A 103 21.11 -12.19 -25.56
C ARG A 103 20.50 -10.81 -25.85
N GLY A 104 19.48 -10.40 -25.09
CA GLY A 104 18.84 -9.09 -25.22
C GLY A 104 19.59 -8.00 -24.45
N PRO A 105 19.17 -6.73 -24.60
CA PRO A 105 19.64 -5.66 -23.74
C PRO A 105 19.30 -5.98 -22.28
N THR A 106 20.26 -5.75 -21.39
CA THR A 106 20.10 -5.96 -19.95
C THR A 106 19.07 -4.98 -19.41
N ARG A 107 18.08 -5.50 -18.65
CA ARG A 107 17.06 -4.70 -17.98
C ARG A 107 17.35 -4.61 -16.48
N ASP A 108 17.08 -3.46 -15.92
CA ASP A 108 17.17 -3.19 -14.49
C ASP A 108 15.86 -3.60 -13.81
N PHE A 109 15.94 -4.40 -12.74
CA PHE A 109 14.77 -4.88 -12.02
C PHE A 109 14.54 -4.09 -10.73
N HIS A 110 13.27 -3.79 -10.45
CA HIS A 110 12.82 -3.09 -9.26
C HIS A 110 11.55 -3.76 -8.72
N ILE A 111 11.36 -3.69 -7.40
CA ILE A 111 10.16 -4.23 -6.75
C ILE A 111 9.57 -3.19 -5.80
N LEU A 112 8.27 -2.96 -5.93
CA LEU A 112 7.47 -2.11 -5.08
C LEU A 112 6.41 -2.97 -4.37
N PHE A 113 6.61 -3.17 -3.08
CA PHE A 113 5.67 -3.89 -2.24
C PHE A 113 4.51 -2.98 -1.83
N VAL A 114 3.28 -3.48 -1.97
CA VAL A 114 2.07 -2.77 -1.56
C VAL A 114 1.28 -3.60 -0.55
N PRO A 115 0.94 -3.08 0.64
CA PRO A 115 1.31 -1.76 1.16
C PRO A 115 2.69 -1.70 1.86
N ARG A 116 3.28 -2.84 2.22
CA ARG A 116 4.55 -2.92 2.97
C ARG A 116 5.43 -4.09 2.53
N ARG A 117 6.72 -4.03 2.85
CA ARG A 117 7.62 -5.18 2.69
C ARG A 117 7.33 -6.27 3.74
N SER A 118 7.64 -7.50 3.37
CA SER A 118 7.60 -8.66 4.26
C SER A 118 8.97 -9.32 4.30
N LEU A 119 9.50 -9.51 5.51
CA LEU A 119 10.77 -10.21 5.74
C LEU A 119 10.71 -11.65 5.17
N LEU A 120 9.54 -12.29 5.23
CA LEU A 120 9.34 -13.63 4.67
C LEU A 120 9.45 -13.62 3.14
N CYS A 121 8.91 -12.58 2.48
CA CYS A 121 9.03 -12.42 1.03
C CYS A 121 10.46 -12.10 0.60
N GLU A 122 11.16 -11.24 1.33
CA GLU A 122 12.57 -10.94 1.07
C GLU A 122 13.45 -12.19 1.25
N GLN A 123 13.21 -12.96 2.31
CA GLN A 123 13.90 -14.23 2.53
C GLN A 123 13.59 -15.22 1.40
N ARG A 124 12.34 -15.32 0.94
CA ARG A 124 11.97 -16.19 -0.18
C ARG A 124 12.70 -15.81 -1.47
N LEU A 125 12.73 -14.52 -1.83
CA LEU A 125 13.49 -14.04 -2.99
C LEU A 125 15.00 -14.28 -2.85
N LYS A 126 15.53 -14.26 -1.62
CA LYS A 126 16.93 -14.57 -1.32
C LYS A 126 17.22 -16.06 -1.53
N ASP A 127 16.34 -16.93 -1.03
CA ASP A 127 16.46 -18.38 -1.18
C ASP A 127 16.38 -18.82 -2.65
N LEU A 128 15.59 -18.10 -3.46
CA LEU A 128 15.51 -18.26 -4.91
C LEU A 128 16.68 -17.63 -5.68
N GLY A 129 17.59 -16.93 -4.98
CA GLY A 129 18.80 -16.36 -5.57
C GLY A 129 18.60 -15.08 -6.40
N VAL A 130 17.39 -14.50 -6.41
CA VAL A 130 17.05 -13.32 -7.25
C VAL A 130 17.04 -12.00 -6.49
N LEU A 131 17.08 -12.02 -5.14
CA LEU A 131 17.01 -10.79 -4.35
C LEU A 131 18.09 -9.76 -4.71
N GLY A 132 19.29 -10.21 -5.11
CA GLY A 132 20.39 -9.35 -5.52
C GLY A 132 20.24 -8.71 -6.90
N SER A 133 19.27 -9.16 -7.70
CA SER A 133 18.97 -8.59 -9.02
C SER A 133 18.15 -7.30 -8.96
N PHE A 134 17.51 -7.01 -7.81
CA PHE A 134 16.69 -5.81 -7.64
C PHE A 134 17.53 -4.62 -7.18
N ILE A 135 17.57 -3.56 -7.99
CA ILE A 135 18.27 -2.30 -7.66
C ILE A 135 17.50 -1.54 -6.57
N HIS A 136 16.19 -1.39 -6.77
CA HIS A 136 15.30 -0.76 -5.81
C HIS A 136 14.30 -1.79 -5.30
N ARG A 137 14.28 -1.94 -3.98
CA ARG A 137 13.27 -2.68 -3.23
C ARG A 137 12.64 -1.64 -2.36
N GLU A 138 11.38 -1.30 -2.59
CA GLU A 138 10.67 -0.22 -1.89
C GLU A 138 9.29 -0.70 -1.43
N GLU A 139 8.69 0.04 -0.50
CA GLU A 139 7.29 -0.14 -0.13
C GLU A 139 6.50 1.12 -0.43
N TYR A 140 5.22 0.93 -0.73
CA TYR A 140 4.28 2.00 -1.03
C TYR A 140 3.07 1.87 -0.11
N SER A 141 2.98 2.78 0.88
CA SER A 141 2.03 2.70 2.00
C SER A 141 0.60 3.08 1.58
N LEU A 142 -0.02 2.24 0.75
CA LEU A 142 -1.40 2.38 0.31
C LEU A 142 -2.34 1.54 1.20
N ASP A 143 -2.53 1.97 2.45
CA ASP A 143 -3.41 1.27 3.38
C ASP A 143 -4.90 1.65 3.18
N LEU A 144 -5.22 2.93 3.00
CA LEU A 144 -6.59 3.43 2.83
C LEU A 144 -6.75 4.13 1.49
N ILE A 145 -7.71 3.67 0.70
CA ILE A 145 -7.98 4.12 -0.66
C ILE A 145 -9.28 4.91 -0.67
N PRO A 146 -9.29 6.16 -1.16
CA PRO A 146 -10.51 6.94 -1.29
C PRO A 146 -11.35 6.47 -2.49
N PHE A 147 -12.53 5.94 -2.18
CA PHE A 147 -13.54 5.55 -3.15
C PHE A 147 -14.49 6.70 -3.46
N ASP A 148 -14.91 7.43 -2.43
CA ASP A 148 -15.75 8.62 -2.53
C ASP A 148 -15.40 9.64 -1.43
N GLY A 149 -16.03 10.80 -1.40
CA GLY A 149 -15.78 11.89 -0.44
C GLY A 149 -16.00 11.56 1.04
N ASP A 150 -16.65 10.44 1.33
CA ASP A 150 -16.95 9.92 2.66
C ASP A 150 -16.61 8.42 2.83
N LEU A 151 -15.97 7.80 1.82
CA LEU A 151 -15.68 6.36 1.80
C LEU A 151 -14.20 6.09 1.54
N LEU A 152 -13.58 5.41 2.50
CA LEU A 152 -12.23 4.84 2.41
C LEU A 152 -12.33 3.32 2.55
N SER A 153 -11.61 2.58 1.71
CA SER A 153 -11.49 1.12 1.82
C SER A 153 -10.04 0.69 1.82
N MET A 154 -9.73 -0.42 2.49
CA MET A 154 -8.43 -1.08 2.41
C MET A 154 -8.34 -2.07 1.24
N GLU A 155 -9.48 -2.44 0.64
CA GLU A 155 -9.56 -3.48 -0.39
C GLU A 155 -8.74 -4.72 -0.02
N SER A 156 -9.00 -5.27 1.18
CA SER A 156 -8.32 -6.44 1.73
C SER A 156 -9.30 -7.61 1.86
N GLU A 157 -9.45 -8.39 0.78
CA GLU A 157 -10.40 -9.51 0.70
C GLU A 157 -10.18 -10.60 1.76
N GLY A 158 -8.92 -10.84 2.13
CA GLY A 158 -8.52 -11.88 3.09
C GLY A 158 -8.73 -11.51 4.55
N ALA A 159 -8.93 -10.22 4.86
CA ALA A 159 -8.87 -9.69 6.22
C ALA A 159 -9.80 -10.41 7.19
N PHE A 160 -11.00 -10.78 6.75
CA PHE A 160 -11.96 -11.52 7.58
C PHE A 160 -11.46 -12.93 7.91
N LYS A 161 -11.03 -13.69 6.89
CA LYS A 161 -10.53 -15.06 7.07
C LYS A 161 -9.28 -15.08 7.93
N GLU A 162 -8.34 -14.18 7.64
CA GLU A 162 -7.09 -14.00 8.37
C GLU A 162 -7.36 -13.76 9.86
N CYS A 163 -8.20 -12.76 10.19
CA CYS A 163 -8.46 -12.40 11.58
C CYS A 163 -9.26 -13.44 12.37
N TYR A 164 -10.32 -14.00 11.79
CA TYR A 164 -11.27 -14.83 12.54
C TYR A 164 -11.00 -16.33 12.45
N LEU A 165 -10.43 -16.81 11.35
CA LEU A 165 -10.20 -18.24 11.13
C LEU A 165 -8.73 -18.63 11.33
N GLU A 166 -7.80 -17.75 10.95
CA GLU A 166 -6.37 -18.06 10.94
C GLU A 166 -5.60 -17.41 12.11
N GLY A 167 -6.24 -16.47 12.82
CA GLY A 167 -5.63 -15.71 13.91
C GLY A 167 -4.55 -14.72 13.45
N ASP A 168 -4.49 -14.44 12.15
CA ASP A 168 -3.57 -13.47 11.55
C ASP A 168 -4.16 -12.04 11.66
N GLN A 169 -3.42 -11.18 12.36
CA GLN A 169 -3.80 -9.80 12.64
C GLN A 169 -3.13 -8.79 11.70
N THR A 170 -2.52 -9.23 10.60
CA THR A 170 -1.81 -8.37 9.64
C THR A 170 -2.71 -7.27 9.09
N SER A 171 -3.94 -7.58 8.68
CA SER A 171 -4.92 -6.58 8.25
C SER A 171 -5.23 -5.55 9.35
N LEU A 172 -5.18 -5.95 10.63
CA LEU A 172 -5.42 -5.04 11.74
C LEU A 172 -4.30 -4.02 11.93
N TYR A 173 -3.06 -4.45 11.70
CA TYR A 173 -1.90 -3.57 11.69
C TYR A 173 -2.01 -2.54 10.56
N HIS A 174 -2.41 -2.96 9.36
CA HIS A 174 -2.60 -2.06 8.22
C HIS A 174 -3.68 -1.02 8.45
N ALA A 175 -4.80 -1.41 9.03
CA ALA A 175 -5.85 -0.47 9.38
C ALA A 175 -5.37 0.56 10.43
N ALA A 176 -4.55 0.15 11.41
CA ALA A 176 -3.96 1.09 12.37
C ALA A 176 -3.01 2.08 11.67
N LYS A 177 -2.15 1.58 10.76
CA LYS A 177 -1.26 2.40 9.93
C LYS A 177 -2.03 3.40 9.06
N GLY A 178 -3.09 2.98 8.39
CA GLY A 178 -3.97 3.86 7.62
C GLY A 178 -4.59 4.97 8.48
N LEU A 179 -5.05 4.63 9.69
CA LEU A 179 -5.57 5.61 10.64
C LEU A 179 -4.50 6.59 11.14
N MET A 180 -3.25 6.15 11.31
CA MET A 180 -2.13 7.05 11.60
C MET A 180 -1.86 8.01 10.45
N THR A 181 -1.92 7.53 9.19
CA THR A 181 -1.80 8.38 8.01
C THR A 181 -2.90 9.45 7.98
N LEU A 182 -4.15 9.08 8.29
CA LEU A 182 -5.23 10.05 8.43
C LEU A 182 -4.94 11.08 9.53
N GLN A 183 -4.45 10.64 10.70
CA GLN A 183 -4.11 11.57 11.77
C GLN A 183 -2.97 12.54 11.41
N ALA A 184 -1.99 12.07 10.63
CA ALA A 184 -0.89 12.90 10.16
C ALA A 184 -1.36 13.98 9.17
N LEU A 185 -2.35 13.65 8.34
CA LEU A 185 -2.88 14.57 7.32
C LEU A 185 -3.98 15.50 7.83
N TYR A 186 -4.86 15.00 8.70
CA TYR A 186 -6.11 15.67 9.12
C TYR A 186 -6.14 16.08 10.60
N GLY A 187 -5.06 15.82 11.34
CA GLY A 187 -4.91 16.13 12.75
C GLY A 187 -5.25 14.95 13.67
N THR A 188 -4.80 15.06 14.93
CA THR A 188 -5.01 13.99 15.92
C THR A 188 -6.48 13.85 16.29
N ILE A 189 -6.96 12.60 16.27
CA ILE A 189 -8.33 12.24 16.58
C ILE A 189 -8.48 12.14 18.11
N PRO A 190 -9.34 12.97 18.74
CA PRO A 190 -9.38 13.09 20.18
C PRO A 190 -10.11 11.93 20.86
N GLN A 191 -11.04 11.27 20.17
CA GLN A 191 -11.87 10.20 20.74
C GLN A 191 -11.91 8.99 19.82
N ILE A 192 -11.59 7.82 20.37
CA ILE A 192 -11.60 6.53 19.68
C ILE A 192 -12.46 5.57 20.50
N PHE A 193 -13.54 5.09 19.90
CA PHE A 193 -14.38 4.04 20.47
C PHE A 193 -14.33 2.80 19.58
N GLY A 194 -14.39 1.63 20.19
CA GLY A 194 -14.33 0.36 19.48
C GLY A 194 -15.28 -0.67 20.08
N LYS A 195 -15.93 -1.46 19.21
CA LYS A 195 -16.76 -2.60 19.60
C LYS A 195 -16.30 -3.84 18.82
N GLY A 196 -16.10 -4.94 19.54
CA GLY A 196 -15.59 -6.22 19.02
C GLY A 196 -14.18 -6.56 19.52
N GLU A 197 -13.82 -7.84 19.49
CA GLU A 197 -12.51 -8.32 20.00
C GLU A 197 -11.34 -7.72 19.22
N CYS A 198 -11.45 -7.68 17.90
CA CYS A 198 -10.45 -7.06 17.02
C CYS A 198 -10.35 -5.53 17.22
N ALA A 199 -11.37 -4.86 17.79
CA ALA A 199 -11.30 -3.44 18.15
C ALA A 199 -10.43 -3.20 19.37
N ARG A 200 -10.51 -4.11 20.34
CA ARG A 200 -9.84 -3.99 21.64
C ARG A 200 -8.32 -4.16 21.50
N VAL A 201 -7.88 -5.06 20.63
CA VAL A 201 -6.46 -5.21 20.27
C VAL A 201 -5.88 -3.90 19.74
N ARG A 202 -6.68 -3.13 18.99
CA ARG A 202 -6.18 -1.96 18.26
C ARG A 202 -6.10 -0.69 19.10
N THR A 203 -6.96 -0.47 20.11
CA THR A 203 -6.76 0.63 21.07
C THR A 203 -5.38 0.52 21.73
N GLY A 204 -4.92 -0.71 22.02
CA GLY A 204 -3.57 -0.98 22.50
C GLY A 204 -2.49 -0.60 21.48
N CYS A 205 -2.61 -1.03 20.21
CA CYS A 205 -1.65 -0.67 19.16
C CYS A 205 -1.57 0.85 18.89
N PHE A 206 -2.66 1.60 19.02
CA PHE A 206 -2.62 3.08 18.91
C PHE A 206 -1.80 3.74 20.01
N VAL A 207 -1.86 3.20 21.23
CA VAL A 207 -1.06 3.67 22.38
C VAL A 207 0.40 3.26 22.19
N VAL A 208 0.66 2.00 21.85
CA VAL A 208 2.03 1.46 21.68
C VAL A 208 2.79 2.12 20.53
N VAL A 209 2.15 2.38 19.38
CA VAL A 209 2.85 2.98 18.23
C VAL A 209 3.11 4.48 18.43
N LYS A 210 2.32 5.18 19.25
CA LYS A 210 2.67 6.55 19.71
C LYS A 210 3.93 6.57 20.59
N GLU A 211 4.28 5.45 21.23
CA GLU A 211 5.41 5.33 22.17
C GLU A 211 6.67 4.68 21.55
N GLY A 212 6.66 4.29 20.26
CA GLY A 212 7.84 3.81 19.53
C GLY A 212 8.94 4.88 19.38
N PRO A 213 10.19 4.51 19.02
CA PRO A 213 11.37 5.38 19.19
C PRO A 213 11.15 6.73 18.52
N SER A 214 11.17 7.76 19.34
CA SER A 214 11.05 9.15 18.96
C SER A 214 12.06 9.49 17.86
N HIS A 215 11.56 9.70 16.64
CA HIS A 215 12.28 10.52 15.68
C HIS A 215 12.59 11.88 16.35
N PRO A 216 13.79 12.46 16.14
CA PRO A 216 14.21 13.64 16.86
C PRO A 216 13.18 14.76 16.65
N LYS A 217 12.69 15.30 17.76
CA LYS A 217 11.78 16.44 17.77
C LYS A 217 12.43 17.59 16.99
N ARG A 218 11.98 17.81 15.76
CA ARG A 218 12.12 19.13 15.14
C ARG A 218 11.03 19.99 15.73
N GLU A 219 11.44 20.94 16.56
CA GLU A 219 10.64 22.08 16.98
C GLU A 219 10.28 22.91 15.74
N GLU A 220 9.18 22.55 15.11
CA GLU A 220 8.33 23.44 14.34
C GLU A 220 6.91 23.06 14.72
N GLU A 221 6.32 23.77 15.67
CA GLU A 221 4.87 23.83 15.84
C GLU A 221 4.28 24.42 14.54
N ARG A 222 4.11 23.57 13.53
CA ARG A 222 3.14 23.83 12.47
C ARG A 222 1.79 23.70 13.14
N GLU A 223 1.03 24.79 13.17
CA GLU A 223 -0.40 24.78 13.48
C GLU A 223 -1.04 23.53 12.88
N ALA A 224 -1.42 22.58 13.72
CA ALA A 224 -2.13 21.40 13.25
C ALA A 224 -3.40 21.91 12.56
N PRO A 225 -3.73 21.41 11.35
CA PRO A 225 -4.98 21.79 10.70
C PRO A 225 -6.14 21.56 11.69
N TYR A 226 -7.12 22.47 11.71
CA TYR A 226 -8.33 22.34 12.52
C TYR A 226 -8.81 20.88 12.50
N LYS A 227 -9.03 20.30 13.69
CA LYS A 227 -9.41 18.87 13.84
C LYS A 227 -10.64 18.56 12.97
N GLN A 228 -10.42 17.99 11.80
CA GLN A 228 -11.52 17.68 10.87
C GLN A 228 -12.27 16.41 11.28
N ILE A 229 -11.56 15.47 11.93
CA ILE A 229 -12.12 14.22 12.44
C ILE A 229 -12.18 14.29 13.96
N GLN A 230 -13.41 14.30 14.50
CA GLN A 230 -13.65 14.42 15.94
C GLN A 230 -13.76 13.05 16.64
N LEU A 231 -14.12 12.00 15.89
CA LEU A 231 -14.47 10.70 16.42
C LEU A 231 -14.14 9.61 15.41
N ILE A 232 -13.57 8.51 15.87
CA ILE A 232 -13.59 7.22 15.14
C ILE A 232 -14.43 6.23 15.94
N LEU A 233 -15.35 5.57 15.24
CA LEU A 233 -16.04 4.38 15.73
C LEU A 233 -15.53 3.18 14.93
N ILE A 234 -14.86 2.26 15.60
CA ILE A 234 -14.39 1.01 14.99
C ILE A 234 -15.40 -0.09 15.30
N ILE A 235 -16.14 -0.52 14.28
CA ILE A 235 -17.11 -1.61 14.36
C ILE A 235 -16.54 -2.80 13.58
N TYR A 236 -16.59 -4.00 14.17
CA TYR A 236 -16.25 -5.24 13.48
C TYR A 236 -17.49 -6.07 13.21
N GLU A 237 -17.55 -6.73 12.04
CA GLU A 237 -18.72 -7.46 11.52
C GLU A 237 -19.34 -8.47 12.50
N TYR A 238 -18.56 -9.05 13.42
CA TYR A 238 -19.07 -9.99 14.43
C TYR A 238 -19.69 -9.34 15.68
N CYS A 239 -20.15 -8.09 15.62
CA CYS A 239 -20.90 -7.45 16.71
C CYS A 239 -22.41 -7.78 16.73
N THR A 240 -22.92 -8.52 15.75
CA THR A 240 -24.37 -8.72 15.56
C THR A 240 -25.02 -9.77 16.44
N HIS A 241 -24.26 -10.57 17.21
CA HIS A 241 -24.85 -11.53 18.14
C HIS A 241 -25.38 -10.91 19.45
N GLU A 242 -25.06 -9.65 19.76
CA GLU A 242 -25.54 -8.96 20.98
C GLU A 242 -26.79 -8.09 20.77
N PHE A 243 -27.38 -8.05 19.56
CA PHE A 243 -28.62 -7.28 19.29
C PHE A 243 -29.85 -8.14 19.01
N ALA A 244 -29.77 -9.44 19.31
CA ALA A 244 -30.88 -10.37 19.14
C ALA A 244 -31.33 -10.96 20.50
N TYR A 245 -31.72 -10.12 21.45
CA TYR A 245 -32.65 -10.45 22.56
C TYR A 245 -33.33 -9.19 23.08
#